data_AF-A0A858STF1-F1
#
_entry.id   AF-A0A858STF1-F1
#
_cell.length_a   1.000
_cell.length_b   1.000
_cell.length_c   1.000
_cell.angle_alpha   90.00
_cell.angle_beta   90.00
_cell.angle_gamma   90.00
#
_symmetry.space_group_name_H-M   'P 1'
#
loop_
_entity.id
_entity.type
_entity.pdbx_description
1 polymer ?
#
loop_
_entity_poly.entity_id
_entity_poly.type
_entity_poly.pdbx_seq_one_letter_code
_entity_poly.pdbx_strand_id
1 'polypeptide(L)'
;MVCLPAAFVVAACRFYGRVRLKMQLPDVATVAVARGRLSELQDLRAEIFIQQAVGADAGIAGLLEARASCRDRLVQESRRYRVALPGYFTDRETLLPAEEQHLSGRPVEALEVVTALNAEGLVQLADMARFRGSLPGAQGPAQDLEAAREAFKNARGHGENLASEAGRQQIRAKETCSQLFMGLSENIGCDWSAPFADVLKDLLENDPDACNLRVLDGDARMMPTTFEAHCS
;
A
#
# COMPACT_ATOMS: atom_id res chain seq x y z
N MET A 1 3.54 -36.34 52.75
CA MET A 1 3.11 -35.13 51.99
C MET A 1 4.23 -34.11 52.09
N VAL A 2 4.96 -33.85 51.01
CA VAL A 2 6.03 -32.85 50.99
C VAL A 2 5.38 -31.49 50.76
N CYS A 3 5.23 -30.69 51.82
CA CYS A 3 4.80 -29.31 51.70
C CYS A 3 5.96 -28.51 51.08
N LEU A 4 5.87 -28.21 49.79
CA LEU A 4 6.76 -27.26 49.15
C LEU A 4 6.62 -25.90 49.85
N PRO A 5 7.72 -25.28 50.32
CA PRO A 5 7.66 -24.02 51.05
C PRO A 5 6.97 -22.95 50.19
N ALA A 6 5.99 -22.24 50.74
CA ALA A 6 5.25 -21.20 50.03
C ALA A 6 6.18 -20.15 49.37
N ALA A 7 7.35 -19.88 49.99
CA ALA A 7 8.39 -19.02 49.44
C ALA A 7 8.94 -19.53 48.10
N PHE A 8 9.09 -20.84 47.91
CA PHE A 8 9.55 -21.44 46.66
C PHE A 8 8.50 -21.30 45.55
N VAL A 9 7.23 -21.50 45.88
CA VAL A 9 6.11 -21.34 44.93
C VAL A 9 6.03 -19.87 44.46
N VAL A 10 6.11 -18.91 45.39
CA VAL A 10 6.09 -17.47 45.05
C VAL A 10 7.32 -17.06 44.23
N ALA A 11 8.51 -17.60 44.55
CA ALA A 11 9.73 -17.34 43.79
C ALA A 11 9.63 -17.92 42.37
N ALA A 12 9.11 -19.14 42.23
CA ALA A 12 8.88 -19.78 40.93
C ALA A 12 7.84 -19.00 40.11
N CYS A 13 6.73 -18.56 40.70
CA CYS A 13 5.72 -17.74 40.02
C CYS A 13 6.28 -16.38 39.58
N ARG A 14 7.10 -15.71 40.41
CA ARG A 14 7.75 -14.44 40.03
C ARG A 14 8.82 -14.63 38.96
N PHE A 15 9.59 -15.71 39.03
CA PHE A 15 10.58 -16.06 38.00
C PHE A 15 9.88 -16.36 36.68
N TYR A 16 8.85 -17.21 36.70
CA TYR A 16 8.05 -17.53 35.51
C TYR A 16 7.35 -16.29 34.94
N GLY A 17 6.80 -15.43 35.80
CA GLY A 17 6.24 -14.14 35.41
C GLY A 17 7.27 -13.22 34.75
N ARG A 18 8.47 -13.07 35.32
CA ARG A 18 9.56 -12.26 34.74
C ARG A 18 10.11 -12.84 33.45
N VAL A 19 10.32 -14.14 33.39
CA VAL A 19 10.83 -14.83 32.18
C VAL A 19 9.78 -14.76 31.07
N ARG A 20 8.51 -14.99 31.39
CA ARG A 20 7.40 -14.88 30.44
C ARG A 20 7.20 -13.45 29.95
N LEU A 21 7.25 -12.44 30.83
CA LEU A 21 7.19 -11.03 30.44
C LEU A 21 8.40 -10.62 29.58
N LYS A 22 9.61 -11.09 29.89
CA LYS A 22 10.80 -10.86 29.06
C LYS A 22 10.78 -11.60 27.73
N MET A 23 10.12 -12.76 27.65
CA MET A 23 9.93 -13.49 26.39
C MET A 23 8.79 -12.92 25.53
N GLN A 24 7.84 -12.19 26.14
CA GLN A 24 6.72 -11.56 25.44
C GLN A 24 7.03 -10.14 24.95
N LEU A 25 7.98 -9.44 25.58
CA LEU A 25 8.45 -8.15 25.10
C LEU A 25 9.53 -8.37 24.04
N PRO A 26 9.33 -7.93 22.78
CA PRO A 26 10.41 -7.95 21.82
C PRO A 26 11.64 -7.22 22.33
N ASP A 27 12.81 -7.82 22.08
CA ASP A 27 14.08 -7.21 22.41
C ASP A 27 14.19 -5.83 21.74
N VAL A 28 14.66 -4.83 22.49
CA VAL A 28 14.78 -3.43 22.05
C VAL A 28 15.62 -3.34 20.78
N ALA A 29 16.64 -4.19 20.64
CA ALA A 29 17.44 -4.27 19.42
C ALA A 29 16.63 -4.76 18.21
N THR A 30 15.75 -5.75 18.40
CA THR A 30 14.86 -6.27 17.35
C THR A 30 13.89 -5.20 16.88
N VAL A 31 13.30 -4.46 17.82
CA VAL A 31 12.40 -3.33 17.54
C VAL A 31 13.12 -2.21 16.79
N ALA A 32 14.34 -1.87 17.22
CA ALA A 32 15.15 -0.82 16.59
C ALA A 32 15.51 -1.17 15.14
N VAL A 33 15.87 -2.42 14.86
CA VAL A 33 16.13 -2.88 13.49
C VAL A 33 14.85 -2.83 12.66
N ALA A 34 13.73 -3.36 13.18
CA ALA A 34 12.44 -3.33 12.50
C ALA A 34 12.02 -1.91 12.07
N ARG A 35 12.17 -0.93 12.98
CA ARG A 35 11.92 0.48 12.70
C ARG A 35 12.91 1.06 11.68
N GLY A 36 14.20 0.73 11.81
CA GLY A 36 15.23 1.16 10.86
C GLY A 36 14.93 0.72 9.43
N ARG A 37 14.51 -0.54 9.25
CA ARG A 37 14.15 -1.08 7.93
C ARG A 37 12.93 -0.39 7.31
N LEU A 38 11.92 -0.10 8.12
CA LEU A 38 10.75 0.62 7.65
C LEU A 38 11.11 2.07 7.27
N SER A 39 11.95 2.73 8.05
CA SER A 39 12.46 4.07 7.73
C SER A 39 13.25 4.08 6.43
N GLU A 40 14.17 3.13 6.23
CA GLU A 40 14.93 3.01 4.97
C GLU A 40 14.00 2.81 3.77
N LEU A 41 12.91 2.04 3.94
CA LEU A 41 11.92 1.84 2.87
C LEU A 41 11.10 3.11 2.60
N GLN A 42 10.76 3.87 3.64
CA GLN A 42 10.12 5.18 3.52
C GLN A 42 11.02 6.20 2.81
N ASP A 43 12.31 6.23 3.15
CA ASP A 43 13.29 7.13 2.56
C ASP A 43 13.47 6.84 1.06
N LEU A 44 13.58 5.56 0.69
CA LEU A 44 13.64 5.14 -0.72
C LEU A 44 12.40 5.62 -1.50
N ARG A 45 11.21 5.49 -0.91
CA ARG A 45 9.96 5.91 -1.54
C ARG A 45 9.84 7.43 -1.63
N ALA A 46 10.33 8.16 -0.63
CA ALA A 46 10.40 9.61 -0.67
C ALA A 46 11.35 10.09 -1.78
N GLU A 47 12.48 9.41 -1.98
CA GLU A 47 13.42 9.71 -3.07
C GLU A 47 12.75 9.51 -4.44
N ILE A 48 12.03 8.41 -4.64
CA ILE A 48 11.24 8.17 -5.86
C ILE A 48 10.22 9.28 -6.07
N PHE A 49 9.45 9.62 -5.03
CA PHE A 49 8.43 10.67 -5.11
C PHE A 49 9.02 12.04 -5.49
N ILE A 50 10.20 12.38 -4.95
CA ILE A 50 10.90 13.63 -5.31
C ILE A 50 11.31 13.61 -6.79
N GLN A 51 11.84 12.49 -7.29
CA GLN A 51 12.22 12.35 -8.70
C GLN A 51 10.99 12.40 -9.63
N GLN A 52 9.87 11.80 -9.22
CA GLN A 52 8.58 11.90 -9.93
C GLN A 52 8.09 13.34 -9.99
N ALA A 53 8.17 14.08 -8.88
CA ALA A 53 7.74 15.47 -8.82
C ALA A 53 8.52 16.41 -9.76
N VAL A 54 9.75 16.04 -10.15
CA VAL A 54 10.58 16.79 -11.10
C VAL A 54 10.59 16.18 -12.52
N GLY A 55 9.79 15.13 -12.77
CA GLY A 55 9.68 14.48 -14.08
C GLY A 55 10.96 13.75 -14.53
N ALA A 56 11.74 13.21 -13.59
CA ALA A 56 13.01 12.57 -13.86
C ALA A 56 12.88 11.04 -14.09
N ASP A 57 12.11 10.63 -15.09
CA ASP A 57 11.73 9.22 -15.34
C ASP A 57 12.93 8.26 -15.47
N ALA A 58 13.99 8.69 -16.17
CA ALA A 58 15.22 7.90 -16.29
C ALA A 58 15.96 7.76 -14.94
N GLY A 59 15.88 8.79 -14.10
CA GLY A 59 16.42 8.77 -12.74
C GLY A 59 15.67 7.80 -11.83
N ILE A 60 14.35 7.73 -11.98
CA ILE A 60 13.49 6.77 -11.27
C ILE A 60 13.86 5.34 -11.69
N ALA A 61 13.91 5.06 -13.00
CA ALA A 61 14.26 3.75 -13.52
C ALA A 61 15.64 3.29 -13.03
N GLY A 62 16.64 4.17 -13.09
CA GLY A 62 17.99 3.88 -12.59
C GLY A 62 18.04 3.61 -11.09
N LEU A 63 17.27 4.36 -10.28
CA LEU A 63 17.18 4.17 -8.85
C LEU A 63 16.49 2.84 -8.49
N LEU A 64 15.38 2.52 -9.16
CA LEU A 64 14.64 1.27 -8.97
C LEU A 64 15.52 0.06 -9.29
N GLU A 65 16.25 0.09 -10.41
CA GLU A 65 17.19 -0.97 -10.80
C GLU A 65 18.32 -1.11 -9.77
N ALA A 66 19.00 0.00 -9.42
CA ALA A 66 20.14 0.00 -8.52
C ALA A 66 19.78 -0.44 -7.08
N ARG A 67 18.52 -0.24 -6.67
CA ARG A 67 18.04 -0.53 -5.31
C ARG A 67 17.13 -1.74 -5.24
N ALA A 68 16.86 -2.45 -6.35
CA ALA A 68 15.91 -3.57 -6.41
C ALA A 68 16.16 -4.61 -5.30
N SER A 69 17.38 -5.14 -5.20
CA SER A 69 17.76 -6.12 -4.17
C SER A 69 17.66 -5.56 -2.74
N CYS A 70 17.94 -4.27 -2.55
CA CYS A 70 17.82 -3.63 -1.25
C CYS A 70 16.35 -3.52 -0.85
N ARG A 71 15.50 -3.02 -1.75
CA ARG A 71 14.06 -2.90 -1.58
C ARG A 71 13.42 -4.24 -1.24
N ASP A 72 13.74 -5.29 -2.01
CA ASP A 72 13.24 -6.63 -1.76
C ASP A 72 13.60 -7.15 -0.37
N ARG A 73 14.85 -6.94 0.06
CA ARG A 73 15.28 -7.31 1.40
C ARG A 73 14.53 -6.52 2.47
N LEU A 74 14.38 -5.20 2.32
CA LEU A 74 13.64 -4.35 3.27
C LEU A 74 12.18 -4.81 3.43
N VAL A 75 11.53 -5.15 2.32
CA VAL A 75 10.15 -5.65 2.30
C VAL A 75 10.05 -7.01 3.00
N GLN A 76 10.96 -7.95 2.70
CA GLN A 76 10.97 -9.27 3.33
C GLN A 76 11.26 -9.20 4.84
N GLU A 77 12.22 -8.37 5.24
CA GLU A 77 12.55 -8.17 6.66
C GLU A 77 11.39 -7.52 7.41
N SER A 78 10.76 -6.49 6.83
CA SER A 78 9.56 -5.85 7.41
C SER A 78 8.41 -6.84 7.60
N ARG A 79 8.19 -7.74 6.63
CA ARG A 79 7.21 -8.83 6.75
C ARG A 79 7.55 -9.77 7.90
N ARG A 80 8.81 -10.20 8.03
CA ARG A 80 9.26 -11.07 9.12
C ARG A 80 9.00 -10.43 10.47
N TYR A 81 9.31 -9.15 10.63
CA TYR A 81 9.06 -8.42 11.87
C TYR A 81 7.56 -8.29 12.18
N ARG A 82 6.72 -8.04 11.18
CA ARG A 82 5.26 -7.99 11.37
C ARG A 82 4.70 -9.31 11.91
N VAL A 83 5.14 -10.44 11.33
CA VAL A 83 4.71 -11.77 11.78
C VAL A 83 5.23 -12.08 13.19
N ALA A 84 6.48 -11.71 13.47
CA ALA A 84 7.09 -11.93 14.77
C ALA A 84 6.47 -11.04 15.87
N LEU A 85 6.04 -9.81 15.52
CA LEU A 85 5.56 -8.76 16.43
C LEU A 85 4.16 -8.26 16.03
N PRO A 86 3.10 -9.08 16.17
CA PRO A 86 1.75 -8.67 15.84
C PRO A 86 1.33 -7.43 16.65
N GLY A 87 0.82 -6.40 15.97
CA GLY A 87 0.35 -5.16 16.60
C GLY A 87 1.45 -4.15 16.97
N TYR A 88 2.72 -4.42 16.66
CA TYR A 88 3.78 -3.42 16.82
C TYR A 88 3.69 -2.29 15.79
N PHE A 89 3.50 -2.64 14.53
CA PHE A 89 3.32 -1.67 13.46
C PHE A 89 1.89 -1.16 13.45
N THR A 90 1.73 0.13 13.20
CA THR A 90 0.44 0.70 12.85
C THR A 90 -0.05 0.14 11.51
N ASP A 91 -1.35 0.22 11.25
CA ASP A 91 -1.92 -0.23 9.97
C ASP A 91 -1.33 0.54 8.78
N ARG A 92 -1.02 1.84 8.98
CA ARG A 92 -0.34 2.68 7.97
C ARG A 92 1.10 2.22 7.70
N GLU A 93 1.85 1.85 8.73
CA GLU A 93 3.20 1.31 8.59
C GLU A 93 3.20 -0.06 7.93
N THR A 94 2.12 -0.83 8.12
CA THR A 94 1.94 -2.14 7.51
C THR A 94 1.54 -2.06 6.03
N LEU A 95 0.89 -0.97 5.62
CA LEU A 95 0.47 -0.73 4.24
C LEU A 95 1.67 -0.55 3.30
N LEU A 96 2.72 0.16 3.74
CA LEU A 96 3.90 0.45 2.91
C LEU A 96 4.57 -0.82 2.37
N PRO A 97 4.95 -1.83 3.19
CA PRO A 97 5.47 -3.09 2.67
C PRO A 97 4.53 -3.84 1.73
N ALA A 98 3.21 -3.72 1.91
CA ALA A 98 2.23 -4.36 1.03
C ALA A 98 2.18 -3.69 -0.35
N GLU A 99 2.22 -2.35 -0.40
CA GLU A 99 2.32 -1.60 -1.66
C GLU A 99 3.61 -1.97 -2.42
N GLU A 100 4.74 -2.09 -1.72
CA GLU A 100 6.00 -2.52 -2.34
C GLU A 100 5.99 -3.97 -2.82
N GLN A 101 5.23 -4.85 -2.16
CA GLN A 101 5.00 -6.22 -2.64
C GLN A 101 4.22 -6.20 -3.95
N HIS A 102 3.15 -5.43 -4.03
CA HIS A 102 2.39 -5.26 -5.26
C HIS A 102 3.26 -4.76 -6.42
N LEU A 103 4.07 -3.71 -6.19
CA LEU A 103 5.01 -3.17 -7.18
C LEU A 103 6.10 -4.17 -7.61
N SER A 104 6.38 -5.18 -6.80
CA SER A 104 7.36 -6.22 -7.09
C SER A 104 6.74 -7.50 -7.67
N GLY A 105 5.49 -7.44 -8.15
CA GLY A 105 4.79 -8.58 -8.75
C GLY A 105 4.34 -9.65 -7.74
N ARG A 106 4.13 -9.26 -6.48
CA ARG A 106 3.69 -10.15 -5.37
C ARG A 106 2.29 -9.76 -4.85
N PRO A 107 1.24 -9.81 -5.70
CA PRO A 107 -0.09 -9.34 -5.31
C PRO A 107 -0.78 -10.24 -4.28
N VAL A 108 -0.48 -11.55 -4.25
CA VAL A 108 -1.05 -12.49 -3.27
C VAL A 108 -0.58 -12.14 -1.86
N GLU A 109 0.73 -11.94 -1.67
CA GLU A 109 1.26 -11.58 -0.35
C GLU A 109 0.76 -10.21 0.12
N ALA A 110 0.65 -9.25 -0.81
CA ALA A 110 0.08 -7.94 -0.50
C ALA A 110 -1.39 -8.06 -0.07
N LEU A 111 -2.18 -8.93 -0.71
CA LEU A 111 -3.59 -9.12 -0.37
C LEU A 111 -3.79 -9.73 1.02
N GLU A 112 -2.95 -10.70 1.40
CA GLU A 112 -2.94 -11.26 2.76
C GLU A 112 -2.70 -10.19 3.83
N VAL A 113 -1.84 -9.22 3.54
CA VAL A 113 -1.54 -8.13 4.47
C VAL A 113 -2.73 -7.18 4.56
N VAL A 114 -3.22 -6.69 3.42
CA VAL A 114 -4.22 -5.63 3.37
C VAL A 114 -5.60 -6.10 3.85
N THR A 115 -5.92 -7.38 3.71
CA THR A 115 -7.16 -7.96 4.25
C THR A 115 -7.20 -7.95 5.79
N ALA A 116 -6.04 -7.95 6.44
CA ALA A 116 -5.92 -7.91 7.90
C ALA A 116 -5.90 -6.48 8.48
N LEU A 117 -5.85 -5.44 7.64
CA LEU A 117 -5.80 -4.04 8.07
C LEU A 117 -7.20 -3.45 8.25
N ASN A 118 -7.32 -2.57 9.24
CA ASN A 118 -8.51 -1.78 9.51
C ASN A 118 -8.25 -0.32 9.10
N ALA A 119 -9.01 0.19 8.14
CA ALA A 119 -8.96 1.62 7.82
C ALA A 119 -9.96 2.39 8.68
N GLU A 120 -9.55 3.57 9.14
CA GLU A 120 -10.40 4.47 9.92
C GLU A 120 -10.65 5.78 9.14
N GLY A 121 -11.92 6.12 8.99
CA GLY A 121 -12.34 7.30 8.24
C GLY A 121 -12.42 7.09 6.73
N LEU A 122 -13.24 7.92 6.08
CA LEU A 122 -13.66 7.72 4.69
C LEU A 122 -12.51 7.77 3.68
N VAL A 123 -11.52 8.65 3.87
CA VAL A 123 -10.36 8.75 2.97
C VAL A 123 -9.53 7.46 3.02
N GLN A 124 -9.24 6.96 4.21
CA GLN A 124 -8.46 5.73 4.37
C GLN A 124 -9.23 4.50 3.87
N LEU A 125 -10.54 4.45 4.12
CA LEU A 125 -11.41 3.40 3.58
C LEU A 125 -11.40 3.40 2.05
N ALA A 126 -11.49 4.58 1.42
CA ALA A 126 -11.41 4.72 -0.01
C ALA A 126 -10.05 4.30 -0.58
N ASP A 127 -8.95 4.81 -0.01
CA ASP A 127 -7.59 4.47 -0.47
C ASP A 127 -7.29 2.97 -0.27
N MET A 128 -7.73 2.37 0.84
CA MET A 128 -7.55 0.93 1.10
C MET A 128 -8.41 0.08 0.16
N ALA A 129 -9.67 0.45 -0.09
CA ALA A 129 -10.52 -0.26 -1.05
C ALA A 129 -9.96 -0.16 -2.48
N ARG A 130 -9.43 1.01 -2.86
CA ARG A 130 -8.74 1.19 -4.15
C ARG A 130 -7.53 0.26 -4.26
N PHE A 131 -6.68 0.22 -3.22
CA PHE A 131 -5.53 -0.66 -3.23
C PHE A 131 -5.93 -2.13 -3.25
N ARG A 132 -6.97 -2.53 -2.49
CA ARG A 132 -7.55 -3.88 -2.57
C ARG A 132 -8.06 -4.23 -3.97
N GLY A 133 -8.49 -3.24 -4.78
CA GLY A 133 -8.88 -3.47 -6.17
C GLY A 133 -7.71 -3.70 -7.11
N SER A 134 -6.57 -3.03 -6.88
CA SER A 134 -5.39 -3.19 -7.75
C SER A 134 -4.70 -4.54 -7.58
N LEU A 135 -4.85 -5.19 -6.43
CA LEU A 135 -4.23 -6.49 -6.12
C LEU A 135 -4.81 -7.66 -6.96
N PRO A 136 -6.11 -7.95 -6.95
CA PRO A 136 -6.73 -8.96 -7.82
C PRO A 136 -6.88 -8.45 -9.27
N GLY A 137 -6.70 -7.15 -9.52
CA GLY A 137 -6.60 -6.62 -10.88
C GLY A 137 -5.33 -7.08 -11.61
N ALA A 138 -4.23 -7.26 -10.88
CA ALA A 138 -2.93 -7.58 -11.45
C ALA A 138 -2.87 -8.98 -12.08
N GLN A 139 -2.15 -9.11 -13.19
CA GLN A 139 -1.95 -10.37 -13.88
C GLN A 139 -1.32 -11.41 -12.96
N GLY A 140 -1.86 -12.62 -12.98
CA GLY A 140 -1.25 -13.78 -12.33
C GLY A 140 -2.22 -14.60 -11.49
N PRO A 141 -1.71 -15.43 -10.56
CA PRO A 141 -2.53 -16.36 -9.79
C PRO A 141 -3.58 -15.71 -8.89
N ALA A 142 -3.42 -14.42 -8.58
CA ALA A 142 -4.36 -13.64 -7.78
C ALA A 142 -5.48 -13.00 -8.61
N GLN A 143 -5.43 -13.11 -9.95
CA GLN A 143 -6.27 -12.29 -10.81
C GLN A 143 -7.76 -12.66 -10.65
N ASP A 144 -8.55 -11.68 -10.24
CA ASP A 144 -9.99 -11.74 -10.11
C ASP A 144 -10.56 -10.35 -10.46
N LEU A 145 -10.96 -10.19 -11.72
CA LEU A 145 -11.44 -8.92 -12.25
C LEU A 145 -12.80 -8.51 -11.64
N GLU A 146 -13.58 -9.45 -11.14
CA GLU A 146 -14.86 -9.15 -10.47
C GLU A 146 -14.60 -8.60 -9.06
N ALA A 147 -13.72 -9.26 -8.31
CA ALA A 147 -13.27 -8.75 -7.01
C ALA A 147 -12.59 -7.38 -7.14
N ALA A 148 -11.79 -7.16 -8.19
CA ALA A 148 -11.18 -5.87 -8.48
C ALA A 148 -12.24 -4.77 -8.67
N ARG A 149 -13.25 -5.04 -9.52
CA ARG A 149 -14.36 -4.11 -9.80
C ARG A 149 -15.16 -3.76 -8.54
N GLU A 150 -15.52 -4.76 -7.74
CA GLU A 150 -16.27 -4.51 -6.51
C GLU A 150 -15.43 -3.71 -5.49
N ALA A 151 -14.13 -3.95 -5.40
CA ALA A 151 -13.24 -3.16 -4.55
C ALA A 151 -13.12 -1.69 -5.02
N PHE A 152 -13.02 -1.43 -6.34
CA PHE A 152 -13.04 -0.06 -6.88
C PHE A 152 -14.39 0.64 -6.66
N LYS A 153 -15.50 -0.08 -6.82
CA LYS A 153 -16.84 0.43 -6.51
C LYS A 153 -16.97 0.82 -5.04
N ASN A 154 -16.43 0.01 -4.11
CA ASN A 154 -16.38 0.35 -2.70
C ASN A 154 -15.52 1.59 -2.44
N ALA A 155 -14.36 1.70 -3.11
CA ALA A 155 -13.50 2.87 -3.02
C ALA A 155 -14.23 4.16 -3.43
N ARG A 156 -14.94 4.10 -4.56
CA ARG A 156 -15.78 5.20 -5.05
C ARG A 156 -16.89 5.54 -4.06
N GLY A 157 -17.61 4.53 -3.55
CA GLY A 157 -18.67 4.75 -2.55
C GLY A 157 -18.17 5.42 -1.28
N HIS A 158 -16.98 5.06 -0.78
CA HIS A 158 -16.36 5.78 0.34
C HIS A 158 -15.95 7.21 -0.02
N GLY A 159 -15.43 7.41 -1.24
CA GLY A 159 -15.05 8.71 -1.77
C GLY A 159 -16.22 9.68 -1.90
N GLU A 160 -17.38 9.24 -2.42
CA GLU A 160 -18.58 10.06 -2.62
C GLU A 160 -19.12 10.64 -1.30
N ASN A 161 -18.89 9.95 -0.19
CA ASN A 161 -19.32 10.38 1.14
C ASN A 161 -18.38 11.41 1.79
N LEU A 162 -17.27 11.79 1.14
CA LEU A 162 -16.38 12.83 1.65
C LEU A 162 -17.07 14.19 1.64
N ALA A 163 -16.84 14.99 2.68
CA ALA A 163 -17.47 16.31 2.82
C ALA A 163 -16.92 17.33 1.80
N SER A 164 -15.61 17.30 1.53
CA SER A 164 -14.95 18.24 0.61
C SER A 164 -15.03 17.78 -0.85
N GLU A 165 -15.31 18.72 -1.75
CA GLU A 165 -15.26 18.46 -3.19
C GLU A 165 -13.87 18.04 -3.65
N ALA A 166 -12.83 18.71 -3.14
CA ALA A 166 -11.44 18.34 -3.40
C ALA A 166 -11.15 16.88 -3.02
N GLY A 167 -11.64 16.42 -1.87
CA GLY A 167 -11.47 15.03 -1.44
C GLY A 167 -12.18 14.03 -2.34
N ARG A 168 -13.43 14.34 -2.75
CA ARG A 168 -14.20 13.52 -3.71
C ARG A 168 -13.46 13.40 -5.04
N GLN A 169 -12.98 14.52 -5.58
CA GLN A 169 -12.24 14.55 -6.85
C GLN A 169 -10.92 13.76 -6.77
N GLN A 170 -10.17 13.89 -5.67
CA GLN A 170 -8.94 13.14 -5.46
C GLN A 170 -9.17 11.62 -5.46
N ILE A 171 -10.16 11.13 -4.70
CA ILE A 171 -10.46 9.70 -4.66
C ILE A 171 -10.94 9.21 -6.03
N ARG A 172 -11.82 9.96 -6.69
CA ARG A 172 -12.33 9.61 -8.03
C ARG A 172 -11.19 9.51 -9.05
N ALA A 173 -10.27 10.47 -9.06
CA ALA A 173 -9.13 10.46 -9.97
C ALA A 173 -8.17 9.29 -9.67
N LYS A 174 -7.84 9.03 -8.40
CA LYS A 174 -7.00 7.89 -8.00
C LYS A 174 -7.61 6.54 -8.40
N GLU A 175 -8.91 6.37 -8.18
CA GLU A 175 -9.65 5.16 -8.52
C GLU A 175 -9.76 4.95 -10.04
N THR A 176 -10.08 6.02 -10.77
CA THR A 176 -10.13 6.01 -12.24
C THR A 176 -8.76 5.68 -12.84
N CYS A 177 -7.70 6.31 -12.34
CA CYS A 177 -6.32 6.02 -12.74
C CYS A 177 -5.93 4.56 -12.46
N SER A 178 -6.33 4.00 -11.31
CA SER A 178 -6.01 2.60 -10.97
C SER A 178 -6.72 1.61 -11.91
N GLN A 179 -7.97 1.89 -12.28
CA GLN A 179 -8.70 1.10 -13.25
C GLN A 179 -8.12 1.22 -14.66
N LEU A 180 -7.81 2.43 -15.10
CA LEU A 180 -7.18 2.64 -16.41
C LEU A 180 -5.83 1.93 -16.50
N PHE A 181 -5.02 2.00 -15.44
CA PHE A 181 -3.76 1.26 -15.35
C PHE A 181 -3.98 -0.23 -15.48
N MET A 182 -4.92 -0.80 -14.72
CA MET A 182 -5.27 -2.22 -14.83
C MET A 182 -5.73 -2.57 -16.25
N GLY A 183 -6.60 -1.76 -16.86
CA GLY A 183 -7.09 -2.02 -18.23
C GLY A 183 -5.97 -2.09 -19.27
N LEU A 184 -4.98 -1.20 -19.13
CA LEU A 184 -3.80 -1.13 -20.01
C LEU A 184 -2.77 -2.22 -19.71
N SER A 185 -2.43 -2.46 -18.43
CA SER A 185 -1.40 -3.43 -18.03
C SER A 185 -1.84 -4.87 -18.31
N GLU A 186 -3.14 -5.14 -18.19
CA GLU A 186 -3.72 -6.47 -18.31
C GLU A 186 -4.25 -6.81 -19.70
N ASN A 187 -4.10 -5.91 -20.68
CA ASN A 187 -4.66 -6.04 -22.02
C ASN A 187 -6.16 -6.39 -22.03
N ILE A 188 -6.95 -5.86 -21.09
CA ILE A 188 -8.40 -6.10 -21.01
C ILE A 188 -9.11 -5.52 -22.24
N GLY A 189 -8.52 -4.50 -22.86
CA GLY A 189 -8.93 -3.94 -24.14
C GLY A 189 -9.28 -2.45 -24.07
N CYS A 190 -9.07 -1.75 -25.18
CA CYS A 190 -9.27 -0.31 -25.29
C CYS A 190 -10.72 0.13 -25.03
N ASP A 191 -11.71 -0.67 -25.45
CA ASP A 191 -13.14 -0.38 -25.21
C ASP A 191 -13.50 -0.35 -23.73
N TRP A 192 -12.86 -1.20 -22.93
CA TRP A 192 -13.07 -1.24 -21.48
C TRP A 192 -12.36 -0.06 -20.79
N SER A 193 -11.19 0.30 -21.28
CA SER A 193 -10.35 1.37 -20.70
C SER A 193 -10.81 2.79 -21.06
N ALA A 194 -11.46 2.98 -22.21
CA ALA A 194 -11.86 4.29 -22.73
C ALA A 194 -12.70 5.13 -21.75
N PRO A 195 -13.75 4.59 -21.09
CA PRO A 195 -14.55 5.37 -20.14
C PRO A 195 -13.72 5.91 -18.95
N PHE A 196 -12.67 5.20 -18.55
CA PHE A 196 -11.78 5.65 -17.47
C PHE A 196 -10.80 6.72 -17.96
N ALA A 197 -10.30 6.59 -19.19
CA ALA A 197 -9.48 7.62 -19.82
C ALA A 197 -10.25 8.95 -19.95
N ASP A 198 -11.50 8.89 -20.41
CA ASP A 198 -12.37 10.06 -20.55
C ASP A 198 -12.63 10.74 -19.20
N VAL A 199 -13.02 9.96 -18.17
CA VAL A 199 -13.25 10.52 -16.83
C VAL A 199 -11.99 11.15 -16.24
N LEU A 200 -10.82 10.53 -16.44
CA LEU A 200 -9.57 11.06 -15.92
C LEU A 200 -9.16 12.35 -16.65
N LYS A 201 -9.35 12.40 -17.97
CA LYS A 201 -9.13 13.59 -18.78
C LYS A 201 -10.01 14.74 -18.34
N ASP A 202 -11.32 14.51 -18.21
CA ASP A 202 -12.28 15.51 -17.72
C ASP A 202 -11.89 16.05 -16.34
N LEU A 203 -11.46 15.19 -15.42
CA LEU A 203 -11.03 15.61 -14.08
C LEU A 203 -9.77 16.49 -14.12
N LEU A 204 -8.81 16.17 -14.98
CA LEU A 204 -7.58 16.95 -15.14
C LEU A 204 -7.85 18.30 -15.83
N GLU A 205 -8.70 18.33 -16.86
CA GLU A 205 -9.09 19.56 -17.56
C GLU A 205 -9.87 20.53 -16.65
N ASN A 206 -10.66 20.00 -15.72
CA ASN A 206 -11.43 20.80 -14.75
C ASN A 206 -10.64 21.22 -13.50
N ASP A 207 -9.36 20.85 -13.40
CA ASP A 207 -8.44 21.32 -12.34
C ASP A 207 -7.09 21.78 -12.92
N PRO A 208 -7.10 22.79 -13.81
CA PRO A 208 -5.91 23.21 -14.56
C PRO A 208 -4.80 23.76 -13.64
N ASP A 209 -5.17 24.34 -12.50
CA ASP A 209 -4.23 24.87 -11.50
C ASP A 209 -3.72 23.79 -10.53
N ALA A 210 -4.16 22.53 -10.71
CA ALA A 210 -3.88 21.41 -9.82
C ALA A 210 -4.26 21.70 -8.35
N CYS A 211 -5.29 22.51 -8.09
CA CYS A 211 -5.71 22.89 -6.75
C CYS A 211 -6.27 21.69 -5.98
N ASN A 212 -7.02 20.82 -6.67
CA ASN A 212 -7.65 19.66 -6.07
C ASN A 212 -6.84 18.37 -6.30
N LEU A 213 -6.15 18.26 -7.43
CA LEU A 213 -5.50 17.06 -7.94
C LEU A 213 -3.97 17.13 -7.88
N ARG A 214 -3.37 18.11 -7.17
CA ARG A 214 -1.91 18.18 -6.96
C ARG A 214 -1.29 16.92 -6.38
N VAL A 215 -2.10 16.13 -5.68
CA VAL A 215 -1.67 14.91 -4.98
C VAL A 215 -1.66 13.70 -5.92
N LEU A 216 -2.19 13.80 -7.14
CA LEU A 216 -1.98 12.77 -8.15
C LEU A 216 -0.55 12.80 -8.67
N ASP A 217 0.05 11.63 -8.69
CA ASP A 217 1.38 11.35 -9.21
C ASP A 217 1.52 11.83 -10.68
N GLY A 218 2.75 12.17 -11.08
CA GLY A 218 3.07 12.57 -12.46
C GLY A 218 2.62 11.50 -13.45
N ASP A 219 2.86 10.23 -13.11
CA ASP A 219 2.43 9.08 -13.91
C ASP A 219 0.91 9.05 -14.11
N ALA A 220 0.15 9.33 -13.05
CA ALA A 220 -1.32 9.35 -13.12
C ALA A 220 -1.86 10.44 -14.05
N ARG A 221 -1.14 11.57 -14.19
CA ARG A 221 -1.49 12.65 -15.12
C ARG A 221 -1.19 12.30 -16.58
N MET A 222 -0.20 11.43 -16.80
CA MET A 222 0.20 10.97 -18.12
C MET A 222 -0.67 9.82 -18.64
N MET A 223 -1.44 9.15 -17.77
CA MET A 223 -2.25 7.99 -18.14
C MET A 223 -3.21 8.20 -19.33
N PRO A 224 -3.92 9.35 -19.48
CA PRO A 224 -4.74 9.57 -20.68
C PRO A 224 -3.91 9.56 -21.97
N THR A 225 -2.73 10.20 -21.95
CA THR A 225 -1.78 10.20 -23.09
C THR A 225 -1.24 8.79 -23.36
N THR A 226 -0.92 8.03 -22.30
CA THR A 226 -0.50 6.63 -22.42
C THR A 226 -1.59 5.77 -23.04
N PHE A 227 -2.85 5.98 -22.66
CA PHE A 227 -4.00 5.31 -23.26
C PHE A 227 -4.13 5.64 -24.75
N GLU A 228 -4.08 6.92 -25.12
CA GLU A 228 -4.15 7.35 -26.52
C GLU A 228 -3.04 6.68 -27.35
N ALA A 229 -1.80 6.65 -26.87
CA ALA A 229 -0.69 6.00 -27.56
C ALA A 229 -0.78 4.47 -27.66
N HIS A 230 -1.45 3.82 -26.69
CA HIS A 230 -1.64 2.37 -26.68
C HIS A 230 -2.80 1.91 -27.56
N CYS A 231 -3.84 2.74 -27.67
CA CYS A 231 -5.10 2.41 -28.34
C CYS A 231 -5.29 3.07 -29.72
N SER A 232 -4.31 3.84 -30.18
CA SER A 232 -4.24 4.46 -31.52
C SER A 232 -3.72 3.54 -32.61
#